data_AF-X1MEA1-F1
#
_entry.id   AF-X1MEA1-F1
#
_cell.length_a   1.000
_cell.length_b   1.000
_cell.length_c   1.000
_cell.angle_alpha   90.00
_cell.angle_beta   90.00
_cell.angle_gamma   90.00
#
_symmetry.space_group_name_H-M   'P 1'
#
loop_
_entity.id
_entity.type
_entity.pdbx_description
1 polymer ?
#
loop_
_entity_poly.entity_id
_entity_poly.type
_entity_poly.pdbx_seq_one_letter_code
_entity_poly.pdbx_strand_id
1 'polypeptide(L)'
;MGTVLRMLEWHARAVNGWDYDTWYGGRFLNEWADRRAVAQLRDAFGHFDEEDSWRVLLATMELFHWLARETANHLGYDYPEILDTNVSELITKLHSEA
;
A
#
# COMPACT_ATOMS: atom_id res chain seq x y z
N MET A 1 -0.08 13.77 -5.50
CA MET A 1 -0.82 13.11 -4.40
C MET A 1 -0.51 11.62 -4.47
N GLY A 2 0.20 11.05 -3.49
CA GLY A 2 0.73 9.68 -3.56
C GLY A 2 -0.37 8.61 -3.53
N THR A 3 -0.27 7.60 -4.38
CA THR A 3 -1.26 6.51 -4.56
C THR A 3 -1.46 5.66 -3.30
N VAL A 4 -0.39 5.43 -2.53
CA VAL A 4 -0.41 4.62 -1.30
C VAL A 4 -1.16 5.31 -0.16
N LEU A 5 -0.94 6.61 0.04
CA LEU A 5 -1.64 7.36 1.09
C LEU A 5 -3.16 7.31 0.90
N ARG A 6 -3.62 7.44 -0.35
CA ARG A 6 -5.04 7.33 -0.66
C ARG A 6 -5.59 5.93 -0.35
N MET A 7 -4.83 4.87 -0.64
CA MET A 7 -5.25 3.52 -0.29
C MET A 7 -5.31 3.28 1.21
N LEU A 8 -4.39 3.85 1.99
CA LEU A 8 -4.44 3.81 3.45
C LEU A 8 -5.72 4.47 3.98
N GLU A 9 -6.08 5.64 3.44
CA GLU A 9 -7.32 6.35 3.81
C GLU A 9 -8.56 5.52 3.48
N TRP A 10 -8.61 4.90 2.29
CA TRP A 10 -9.74 4.05 1.89
C TRP A 10 -9.84 2.79 2.72
N HIS A 11 -8.72 2.12 3.01
CA HIS A 11 -8.69 0.94 3.87
C HIS A 11 -9.19 1.25 5.27
N ALA A 12 -8.69 2.32 5.89
CA ALA A 12 -9.11 2.73 7.22
C ALA A 12 -10.63 3.00 7.29
N ARG A 13 -11.20 3.64 6.26
CA ARG A 13 -12.65 3.89 6.17
C ARG A 13 -13.45 2.63 5.83
N ALA A 14 -12.92 1.71 5.03
CA ALA A 14 -13.59 0.45 4.72
C ALA A 14 -13.69 -0.47 5.93
N VAL A 15 -12.68 -0.43 6.80
CA VAL A 15 -12.66 -1.22 8.05
C VAL A 15 -13.50 -0.57 9.16
N ASN A 16 -13.38 0.75 9.37
CA ASN A 16 -13.95 1.43 10.54
C ASN A 16 -15.24 2.22 10.25
N GLY A 17 -15.63 2.34 8.98
CA GLY A 17 -16.78 3.13 8.53
C GLY A 17 -16.39 4.46 7.86
N TRP A 18 -17.31 5.02 7.07
CA TRP A 18 -17.05 6.19 6.23
C TRP A 18 -16.81 7.49 7.00
N ASP A 19 -17.33 7.59 8.22
CA ASP A 19 -17.15 8.74 9.11
C ASP A 19 -15.84 8.67 9.93
N TYR A 20 -15.00 7.66 9.68
CA TYR A 20 -13.73 7.50 10.38
C TYR A 20 -12.72 8.56 9.95
N ASP A 21 -12.17 9.28 10.94
CA ASP A 21 -11.22 10.37 10.69
C ASP A 21 -9.83 9.83 10.36
N THR A 22 -9.41 10.04 9.12
CA THR A 22 -8.08 9.66 8.62
C THR A 22 -7.10 10.83 8.66
N TRP A 23 -7.50 11.98 9.22
CA TRP A 23 -6.74 13.22 9.23
C TRP A 23 -6.33 13.70 7.81
N TYR A 24 -5.89 14.96 7.69
CA TYR A 24 -5.48 15.50 6.39
C TYR A 24 -4.00 15.24 6.10
N GLY A 25 -3.71 14.64 4.94
CA GLY A 25 -2.37 14.58 4.37
C GLY A 25 -1.42 13.61 5.07
N GLY A 26 -1.92 12.48 5.58
CA GLY A 26 -1.08 11.45 6.20
C GLY A 26 -0.51 11.81 7.57
N ARG A 27 -1.07 12.84 8.24
CA ARG A 27 -0.70 13.14 9.62
C ARG A 27 -1.25 12.06 10.56
N PHE A 28 -0.49 11.76 11.61
CA PHE A 28 -0.88 10.81 12.65
C PHE A 28 -1.23 9.40 12.13
N LEU A 29 -0.54 8.91 11.09
CA LEU A 29 -0.76 7.57 10.52
C LEU A 29 -0.81 6.46 11.59
N ASN A 30 0.01 6.54 12.64
CA ASN A 30 0.02 5.56 13.72
C ASN A 30 -1.29 5.51 14.54
N GLU A 31 -2.13 6.55 14.46
CA GLU A 31 -3.36 6.69 15.24
C GLU A 31 -4.59 6.16 14.50
N TRP A 32 -4.58 6.16 13.16
CA TRP A 32 -5.76 5.81 12.35
C TRP A 32 -5.53 4.75 11.27
N ALA A 33 -4.30 4.60 10.77
CA ALA A 33 -4.01 3.56 9.78
C ALA A 33 -3.80 2.21 10.47
N ASP A 34 -4.00 1.13 9.71
CA ASP A 34 -3.71 -0.22 10.21
C ASP A 34 -2.23 -0.30 10.65
N ARG A 35 -1.99 -0.85 11.85
CA ARG A 35 -0.64 -0.97 12.41
C ARG A 35 0.30 -1.79 11.52
N ARG A 36 -0.24 -2.77 10.78
CA ARG A 36 0.50 -3.57 9.78
C ARG A 36 0.97 -2.69 8.64
N ALA A 37 0.09 -1.81 8.15
CA ALA A 37 0.38 -0.87 7.08
C ALA A 37 1.46 0.14 7.48
N VAL A 38 1.36 0.66 8.71
CA VAL A 38 2.34 1.59 9.30
C VAL A 38 3.72 0.96 9.44
N ALA A 39 3.78 -0.31 9.87
CA ALA A 39 5.04 -1.04 9.97
C ALA A 39 5.71 -1.22 8.60
N GLN A 40 4.95 -1.72 7.60
CA GLN A 40 5.46 -1.86 6.23
C GLN A 40 5.87 -0.52 5.60
N LEU A 41 5.14 0.56 5.86
CA LEU A 41 5.50 1.88 5.35
C LEU A 41 6.84 2.37 5.93
N ARG A 42 7.13 2.08 7.21
CA ARG A 42 8.43 2.39 7.82
C ARG A 42 9.55 1.58 7.20
N ASP A 43 9.31 0.31 6.89
CA ASP A 43 10.31 -0.54 6.23
C ASP A 43 10.58 -0.08 4.80
N ALA A 44 9.54 0.36 4.08
CA ALA A 44 9.64 0.85 2.71
C ALA A 44 10.31 2.23 2.60
N PHE A 45 10.15 3.14 3.57
CA PHE A 45 10.66 4.52 3.47
C PHE A 45 11.69 4.90 4.54
N GLY A 46 12.04 4.00 5.45
CA GLY A 46 12.93 4.26 6.58
C GLY A 46 14.42 4.18 6.27
N HIS A 47 14.79 3.51 5.16
CA HIS A 47 16.15 3.42 4.65
C HIS A 47 16.09 3.88 3.19
N PHE A 48 16.84 4.92 2.83
CA PHE A 48 16.89 5.45 1.47
C PHE A 48 18.35 5.45 1.03
N ASP A 49 18.90 4.25 0.82
CA ASP A 49 20.21 4.05 0.18
C ASP A 49 20.04 3.69 -1.33
N GLU A 50 21.11 3.73 -2.11
CA GLU A 50 21.03 3.58 -3.58
C GLU A 50 20.61 2.16 -4.03
N GLU A 51 21.00 1.11 -3.27
CA GLU A 51 20.49 -0.27 -3.41
C GLU A 51 19.04 -0.46 -2.91
N ASP A 52 18.46 0.58 -2.31
CA ASP A 52 17.17 0.53 -1.63
C ASP A 52 15.99 0.82 -2.57
N SER A 53 16.21 1.44 -3.73
CA SER A 53 15.11 1.93 -4.57
C SER A 53 14.18 0.82 -5.10
N TRP A 54 14.74 -0.31 -5.52
CA TRP A 54 13.94 -1.47 -5.94
C TRP A 54 13.24 -2.15 -4.76
N ARG A 55 13.91 -2.22 -3.61
CA ARG A 55 13.33 -2.75 -2.37
C ARG A 55 12.15 -1.89 -1.90
N VAL A 56 12.32 -0.57 -1.87
CA VAL A 56 11.29 0.44 -1.59
C VAL A 56 10.12 0.27 -2.56
N LEU A 57 10.38 0.13 -3.87
CA LEU A 57 9.35 -0.05 -4.88
C LEU A 57 8.53 -1.32 -4.64
N LEU A 58 9.20 -2.47 -4.50
CA LEU A 58 8.54 -3.76 -4.27
C LEU A 58 7.75 -3.75 -2.96
N ALA A 59 8.32 -3.23 -1.87
CA ALA A 59 7.62 -3.09 -0.60
C ALA A 59 6.39 -2.16 -0.70
N THR A 60 6.50 -1.10 -1.50
CA THR A 60 5.38 -0.18 -1.76
C THR A 60 4.26 -0.85 -2.57
N MET A 61 4.61 -1.67 -3.57
CA MET A 61 3.64 -2.43 -4.36
C MET A 61 2.91 -3.46 -3.50
N GLU A 62 3.65 -4.26 -2.72
CA GLU A 62 3.06 -5.24 -1.79
C GLU A 62 2.09 -4.59 -0.80
N LEU A 63 2.48 -3.46 -0.20
CA LEU A 63 1.62 -2.68 0.69
C LEU A 63 0.35 -2.21 -0.04
N PHE A 64 0.48 -1.70 -1.26
CA PHE A 64 -0.67 -1.23 -2.04
C PHE A 64 -1.63 -2.39 -2.40
N HIS A 65 -1.11 -3.52 -2.85
CA HIS A 65 -1.90 -4.69 -3.24
C HIS A 65 -2.69 -5.23 -2.05
N TRP A 66 -2.03 -5.39 -0.90
CA TRP A 66 -2.67 -5.86 0.31
C TRP A 66 -3.81 -4.90 0.77
N LEU A 67 -3.54 -3.59 0.80
CA LEU A 67 -4.56 -2.59 1.15
C LEU A 67 -5.74 -2.62 0.18
N ALA A 68 -5.47 -2.70 -1.13
CA ALA A 68 -6.50 -2.69 -2.15
C ALA A 68 -7.38 -3.94 -2.11
N ARG A 69 -6.77 -5.10 -1.86
CA ARG A 69 -7.50 -6.37 -1.70
C ARG A 69 -8.38 -6.37 -0.46
N GLU A 70 -7.86 -5.98 0.71
CA GLU A 70 -8.69 -5.89 1.93
C GLU A 70 -9.80 -4.84 1.77
N THR A 71 -9.50 -3.68 1.17
CA THR A 71 -10.49 -2.64 0.89
C THR A 71 -11.59 -3.15 -0.04
N ALA A 72 -11.23 -3.82 -1.14
CA ALA A 72 -12.20 -4.41 -2.07
C ALA A 72 -13.10 -5.44 -1.38
N ASN A 73 -12.51 -6.33 -0.56
CA ASN A 73 -13.26 -7.31 0.23
C ASN A 73 -14.26 -6.64 1.20
N HIS A 74 -13.82 -5.59 1.92
CA HIS A 74 -14.69 -4.86 2.85
C HIS A 74 -15.83 -4.12 2.14
N LEU A 75 -15.61 -3.69 0.90
CA LEU A 75 -16.61 -2.97 0.09
C LEU A 75 -17.45 -3.89 -0.81
N GLY A 76 -17.13 -5.19 -0.88
CA GLY A 76 -17.82 -6.15 -1.74
C GLY A 76 -17.50 -6.00 -3.24
N TYR A 77 -16.31 -5.48 -3.58
CA TYR A 77 -15.83 -5.40 -4.95
C TYR A 77 -14.88 -6.55 -5.29
N ASP A 78 -14.88 -6.96 -6.56
CA ASP A 78 -13.90 -7.92 -7.08
C ASP A 78 -12.52 -7.26 -7.24
N TYR A 79 -11.49 -7.87 -6.65
CA TYR A 79 -10.11 -7.44 -6.85
C TYR A 79 -9.53 -8.09 -8.12
N PRO A 80 -8.91 -7.33 -9.04
CA PRO A 80 -8.35 -7.89 -10.29
C PRO A 80 -7.01 -8.60 -10.03
N GLU A 81 -7.04 -9.75 -9.34
CA GLU A 81 -5.87 -10.57 -8.96
C GLU A 81 -4.95 -10.91 -10.14
N ILE A 82 -5.52 -11.12 -11.33
CA ILE A 82 -4.75 -11.46 -12.55
C ILE A 82 -3.90 -10.26 -13.01
N LEU A 83 -4.47 -9.06 -12.97
CA LEU A 83 -3.76 -7.84 -13.36
C LEU A 83 -2.62 -7.58 -12.38
N ASP A 84 -2.90 -7.74 -11.09
CA ASP A 84 -1.94 -7.59 -9.99
C ASP A 84 -0.71 -8.48 -10.17
N THR A 85 -0.96 -9.78 -10.40
CA THR A 85 0.07 -10.79 -10.63
C THR A 85 0.94 -10.42 -11.84
N ASN A 86 0.32 -10.04 -12.95
CA ASN A 86 1.04 -9.68 -14.18
C ASN A 86 1.96 -8.46 -13.99
N VAL A 87 1.52 -7.46 -13.21
CA VAL A 87 2.33 -6.26 -12.94
C VAL A 87 3.51 -6.60 -12.03
N SER A 88 3.29 -7.40 -10.98
CA SER A 88 4.37 -7.88 -10.10
C SER A 88 5.41 -8.67 -10.88
N GLU A 89 4.98 -9.61 -11.73
CA GLU A 89 5.88 -10.42 -12.57
C GLU A 89 6.71 -9.56 -13.54
N LEU A 90 6.09 -8.56 -14.18
CA LEU A 90 6.79 -7.64 -15.08
C LEU A 90 7.87 -6.85 -14.34
N ILE A 91 7.56 -6.34 -13.14
CA ILE A 91 8.48 -5.55 -12.32
C ILE A 91 9.64 -6.42 -11.83
N THR A 92 9.38 -7.66 -11.38
CA THR A 92 10.44 -8.60 -10.99
C THR A 92 11.35 -8.93 -12.16
N LYS A 93 10.79 -9.10 -13.37
CA LYS A 93 11.58 -9.32 -14.58
C LYS A 93 12.50 -8.13 -14.89
N LEU A 94 11.98 -6.91 -14.83
CA LEU A 94 12.77 -5.69 -15.05
C LEU A 94 13.88 -5.52 -14.01
N HIS A 95 13.63 -5.88 -12.75
CA HIS A 95 14.66 -5.87 -11.71
C HIS A 95 15.79 -6.89 -11.99
N SER A 96 15.46 -8.06 -12.54
CA SER A 96 16.47 -9.08 -12.88
C SER A 96 17.35 -8.73 -14.09
N GLU A 97 16.92 -7.77 -14.90
CA GLU A 97 17.62 -7.31 -16.12
C GLU A 97 18.41 -6.00 -15.91
N ALA A 98 18.28 -5.36 -14.75
CA ALA A 98 18.92 -4.09 -14.37
C ALA A 98 20.24 -4.32 -13.62
#